data_AF-A0A645EDK6-F1
#
_entry.id   AF-A0A645EDK6-F1
#
_cell.length_a   1.000
_cell.length_b   1.000
_cell.length_c   1.000
_cell.angle_alpha   90.00
_cell.angle_beta   90.00
_cell.angle_gamma   90.00
#
_symmetry.space_group_name_H-M   'P 1'
#
loop_
_entity.id
_entity.type
_entity.pdbx_description
1 polymer ?
#
loop_
_entity_poly.entity_id
_entity_poly.type
_entity_poly.pdbx_seq_one_letter_code
_entity_poly.pdbx_strand_id
1 'polypeptide(L)'
;MSPRFVCWEQALARSLLTDRERESLYFKTNERALLRGTLKDQSEYFAKALGSGGHQPWHTANEIRDLAEYPADSDPKFNTLGDPSGKKASNEPQKAT
;
A
#
# COMPACT_ATOMS: atom_id res chain seq x y z
N MET A 1 2.42 12.64 -13.46
CA MET A 1 1.02 13.03 -13.66
C MET A 1 0.84 13.59 -15.05
N SER A 2 0.02 12.93 -15.88
CA SER A 2 -0.27 13.47 -17.22
C SER A 2 -0.98 14.84 -17.09
N PRO A 3 -0.61 15.86 -17.89
CA PRO A 3 -1.20 17.21 -17.78
C PRO A 3 -2.74 17.23 -17.88
N ARG A 4 -3.33 16.23 -18.55
CA ARG A 4 -4.77 16.09 -18.73
C ARG A 4 -5.51 15.76 -17.43
N PHE A 5 -4.90 14.99 -16.52
CA PHE A 5 -5.53 14.67 -15.23
C PHE A 5 -5.67 15.91 -14.36
N VAL A 6 -4.65 16.78 -14.35
CA VAL A 6 -4.70 18.06 -13.64
C VAL A 6 -5.81 18.94 -14.19
N CYS A 7 -5.95 19.03 -15.51
CA CYS A 7 -7.05 19.78 -16.14
C CYS A 7 -8.43 19.23 -15.73
N TRP A 8 -8.58 17.91 -15.61
CA TRP A 8 -9.83 17.27 -15.21
C TRP A 8 -10.14 17.51 -13.73
N GLU A 9 -9.17 17.38 -12.83
CA GLU A 9 -9.34 17.69 -11.41
C GLU A 9 -9.74 19.14 -11.20
N GLN A 10 -9.09 20.08 -11.89
CA GLN A 10 -9.44 21.50 -11.85
C GLN A 10 -10.84 21.76 -12.42
N ALA A 11 -11.21 21.10 -13.52
CA ALA A 11 -12.55 21.23 -14.10
C ALA A 11 -13.64 20.69 -13.16
N LEU A 12 -13.40 19.54 -12.52
CA LEU A 12 -14.30 18.95 -11.52
C LEU A 12 -14.41 19.84 -10.28
N ALA A 13 -13.29 20.34 -9.76
CA ALA A 13 -13.26 21.26 -8.62
C ALA A 13 -13.99 22.58 -8.89
N ARG A 14 -14.00 23.05 -10.14
CA ARG A 14 -14.77 24.22 -10.55
C ARG A 14 -16.26 23.93 -10.66
N SER A 15 -16.63 22.79 -11.22
CA SER A 15 -18.02 22.48 -11.57
C SER A 15 -18.82 21.82 -10.45
N LEU A 16 -18.17 21.12 -9.53
CA LEU A 16 -18.83 20.27 -8.53
C LEU A 16 -18.62 20.73 -7.08
N LEU A 17 -17.61 21.56 -6.81
CA LEU A 17 -17.34 22.08 -5.47
C LEU A 17 -17.64 23.57 -5.39
N THR A 18 -18.30 23.97 -4.31
CA THR A 18 -18.42 25.38 -3.92
C THR A 18 -17.07 25.94 -3.47
N ASP A 19 -16.94 27.26 -3.40
CA ASP A 19 -15.67 27.90 -3.01
C ASP A 19 -15.22 27.50 -1.60
N ARG A 20 -16.17 27.32 -0.66
CA ARG A 20 -15.88 26.83 0.70
C ARG A 20 -15.40 25.38 0.70
N GLU A 21 -15.99 24.53 -0.12
CA GLU A 21 -15.60 23.12 -0.22
C GLU A 21 -14.22 22.97 -0.84
N ARG A 22 -13.84 23.84 -1.77
CA ARG A 22 -12.51 23.83 -2.43
C ARG A 22 -11.35 24.10 -1.45
N GLU A 23 -11.61 24.64 -0.25
CA GLU A 23 -10.61 24.82 0.79
C GLU A 23 -10.21 23.51 1.49
N SER A 24 -11.10 22.50 1.50
CA SER A 24 -10.93 21.26 2.27
C SER A 24 -11.07 19.98 1.46
N LEU A 25 -11.76 20.03 0.32
CA LEU A 25 -12.00 18.91 -0.57
C LEU A 25 -11.23 19.09 -1.87
N TYR A 26 -10.67 18.00 -2.37
CA TYR A 26 -10.02 17.94 -3.66
C TYR A 26 -10.37 16.61 -4.34
N PHE A 27 -10.39 16.63 -5.67
CA PHE A 27 -10.50 15.41 -6.46
C PHE A 27 -9.11 14.81 -6.62
N LYS A 28 -8.96 13.54 -6.24
CA LYS A 28 -7.71 12.78 -6.41
C LYS A 28 -7.86 11.78 -7.55
N THR A 29 -7.08 11.93 -8.61
CA THR A 29 -6.99 10.94 -9.68
C THR A 29 -5.85 9.97 -9.39
N ASN A 30 -6.16 8.67 -9.22
CA ASN A 30 -5.15 7.65 -9.01
C ASN A 30 -4.76 6.97 -10.34
N GLU A 31 -3.68 7.44 -10.98
CA GLU A 31 -3.10 6.82 -12.17
C GLU A 31 -2.69 5.36 -11.94
N ARG A 32 -2.28 5.01 -10.71
CA ARG A 32 -1.89 3.64 -10.35
C ARG A 32 -3.08 2.69 -10.31
N ALA A 33 -4.28 3.18 -10.02
CA ALA A 33 -5.49 2.37 -10.10
C ALA A 33 -5.85 1.97 -11.54
N LEU A 34 -5.42 2.77 -12.53
CA LEU A 34 -5.56 2.43 -13.95
C LEU A 34 -4.51 1.40 -14.42
N LEU A 35 -3.30 1.46 -13.86
CA LEU A 35 -2.19 0.54 -14.19
C LEU A 35 -2.14 -0.71 -13.30
N ARG A 36 -2.99 -0.78 -12.29
CA ARG A 36 -3.32 -2.00 -11.57
C ARG A 36 -3.88 -2.98 -12.59
N GLY A 37 -3.15 -4.05 -12.90
CA GLY A 37 -3.71 -5.19 -13.63
C GLY A 37 -4.90 -5.81 -12.88
N THR A 38 -5.21 -7.08 -13.13
CA THR A 38 -6.35 -7.71 -12.44
C THR A 38 -6.13 -7.71 -10.92
N LEU A 39 -7.22 -7.69 -10.14
CA LEU A 39 -7.15 -7.80 -8.67
C LEU A 39 -6.41 -9.06 -8.22
N LYS A 40 -6.45 -10.12 -9.03
CA LYS A 40 -5.72 -11.37 -8.80
C LYS A 40 -4.21 -11.16 -8.92
N ASP A 41 -3.73 -10.51 -9.98
CA ASP A 41 -2.30 -10.28 -10.17
C ASP A 41 -1.72 -9.41 -9.05
N GLN A 42 -2.51 -8.45 -8.58
CA GLN A 42 -2.13 -7.61 -7.44
C GLN A 42 -2.09 -8.39 -6.13
N SER A 43 -3.08 -9.25 -5.86
CA SER A 43 -3.09 -10.05 -4.62
C SER A 43 -1.91 -11.02 -4.60
N GLU A 44 -1.55 -11.60 -5.74
CA GLU A 44 -0.36 -12.45 -5.89
C GLU A 44 0.94 -11.65 -5.70
N TYR A 45 1.04 -10.44 -6.26
CA TYR A 45 2.20 -9.57 -6.07
C TYR A 45 2.37 -9.19 -4.59
N PHE A 46 1.30 -8.71 -3.94
CA PHE A 46 1.36 -8.31 -2.53
C PHE A 46 1.61 -9.49 -1.59
N ALA A 47 1.04 -10.67 -1.87
CA ALA A 47 1.32 -11.87 -1.10
C ALA A 47 2.81 -12.24 -1.16
N LYS A 48 3.41 -12.21 -2.36
CA LYS A 48 4.85 -12.48 -2.51
C LYS A 48 5.71 -11.40 -1.84
N ALA A 49 5.31 -10.13 -1.95
CA ALA A 49 6.02 -9.01 -1.35
C ALA A 49 6.05 -9.07 0.20
N LEU A 50 5.01 -9.64 0.80
CA LEU A 50 4.92 -9.94 2.23
C LEU A 50 5.60 -11.26 2.64
N GLY A 51 6.28 -11.96 1.72
CA GLY A 51 7.04 -13.17 2.01
C GLY A 51 6.24 -14.48 1.90
N SER A 52 5.08 -14.48 1.25
CA SER A 52 4.39 -15.72 0.88
C SER A 52 5.28 -16.58 -0.02
N GLY A 53 5.33 -17.88 0.25
CA GLY A 53 6.23 -18.82 -0.42
C GLY A 53 7.61 -18.98 0.23
N GLY A 54 7.83 -18.37 1.40
CA GLY A 54 9.06 -18.58 2.21
C GLY A 54 10.26 -17.76 1.76
N HIS A 55 10.08 -16.82 0.85
CA HIS A 55 11.09 -15.85 0.47
C HIS A 55 11.15 -14.69 1.47
N GLN A 56 12.28 -13.97 1.49
CA GLN A 56 12.41 -12.76 2.30
C GLN A 56 11.41 -11.71 1.79
N PRO A 57 10.56 -11.15 2.66
CA PRO A 57 9.71 -10.03 2.26
C PRO A 57 10.57 -8.84 1.85
N TRP A 58 10.06 -8.04 0.92
CA TRP A 58 10.70 -6.80 0.46
C TRP A 58 9.80 -5.58 0.61
N HIS A 59 8.55 -5.76 1.03
CA HIS A 59 7.67 -4.68 1.42
C HIS A 59 7.13 -4.88 2.83
N THR A 60 6.93 -3.77 3.52
CA THR A 60 6.15 -3.73 4.76
C THR A 60 4.66 -3.68 4.45
N ALA A 61 3.82 -4.02 5.43
CA ALA A 61 2.38 -3.96 5.25
C ALA A 61 1.90 -2.53 5.00
N ASN A 62 2.46 -1.53 5.69
CA ASN A 62 2.08 -0.13 5.50
C ASN A 62 2.54 0.44 4.15
N GLU A 63 3.67 -0.01 3.60
CA GLU A 63 4.05 0.32 2.22
C GLU A 63 3.03 -0.24 1.22
N ILE A 64 2.58 -1.48 1.40
CA ILE A 64 1.54 -2.05 0.52
C ILE A 64 0.21 -1.31 0.67
N ARG A 65 -0.15 -0.87 1.88
CA ARG A 65 -1.34 -0.05 2.11
C ARG A 65 -1.23 1.29 1.39
N ASP A 66 -0.08 1.94 1.44
CA ASP A 66 0.16 3.18 0.69
C ASP A 66 0.07 2.95 -0.83
N LEU A 67 0.72 1.90 -1.36
CA LEU A 67 0.59 1.50 -2.77
C LEU A 67 -0.87 1.21 -3.14
N ALA A 68 -1.64 0.71 -2.18
CA ALA A 68 -3.05 0.38 -2.34
C ALA A 68 -4.01 1.56 -2.09
N GLU A 69 -3.50 2.74 -1.71
CA GLU A 69 -4.26 3.91 -1.24
C GLU A 69 -5.15 3.66 -0.01
N TYR A 70 -4.73 2.77 0.88
CA TYR A 70 -5.35 2.57 2.18
C TYR A 70 -4.64 3.39 3.25
N PRO A 71 -5.38 3.82 4.29
CA PRO A 71 -4.74 4.44 5.45
C PRO A 71 -3.75 3.46 6.08
N ALA A 72 -2.59 3.98 6.46
CA ALA A 72 -1.60 3.23 7.22
C ALA A 72 -2.21 2.77 8.56
N ASP A 73 -1.79 1.59 8.99
CA ASP A 73 -2.12 1.11 10.33
C ASP A 73 -1.18 1.76 11.36
N SER A 74 -1.71 2.04 12.55
CA SER A 74 -0.98 2.71 13.62
C SER A 74 -0.04 1.78 14.39
N ASP A 75 -0.19 0.46 14.27
CA ASP A 75 0.69 -0.50 14.93
C ASP A 75 2.10 -0.46 14.27
N PRO A 76 3.16 -0.17 15.06
CA PRO A 76 4.55 -0.15 14.57
C PRO A 76 4.99 -1.44 13.87
N LYS A 77 4.38 -2.58 14.21
CA LYS A 77 4.66 -3.88 13.58
C LYS A 77 4.48 -3.83 12.06
N PHE A 78 3.49 -3.08 11.57
CA PHE A 78 3.22 -3.00 10.12
C PHE A 78 4.21 -2.15 9.34
N ASN A 79 5.10 -1.44 10.02
CA ASN A 79 6.25 -0.73 9.44
C ASN A 79 7.54 -1.57 9.45
N THR A 80 7.49 -2.79 9.97
CA THR A 80 8.64 -3.70 10.00
C THR A 80 8.52 -4.77 8.93
N LEU A 81 9.64 -5.13 8.30
CA LEU A 81 9.70 -6.29 7.41
C LEU A 81 9.39 -7.54 8.21
N GLY A 82 8.44 -8.35 7.73
CA GLY A 82 8.11 -9.62 8.36
C GLY A 82 9.27 -10.60 8.33
N ASP A 83 9.23 -11.61 9.19
CA ASP A 83 10.12 -12.75 9.03
C ASP A 83 9.64 -13.63 7.86
N PRO A 84 10.56 -14.24 7.09
CA PRO A 84 10.19 -15.20 6.06
C PRO A 84 9.38 -16.33 6.70
N SER A 85 8.19 -16.55 6.18
CA SER A 85 7.29 -17.62 6.65
C SER A 85 7.91 -18.97 6.33
N GLY A 86 8.58 -19.56 7.32
CA GLY A 86 9.38 -20.78 7.13
C GLY A 86 10.61 -20.91 8.04
N LYS A 87 10.92 -19.90 8.88
CA LYS A 87 11.85 -20.13 10.01
C LYS A 87 11.22 -21.18 10.94
N LYS A 88 11.60 -22.44 10.78
CA LYS A 88 11.49 -23.42 11.86
C LYS A 88 12.16 -22.78 13.06
N ALA A 89 11.46 -22.73 14.20
CA ALA A 89 12.05 -22.28 15.45
C ALA A 89 13.42 -22.94 15.60
N SER A 90 14.47 -22.14 15.79
CA SER A 90 15.80 -22.68 16.06
C SER A 90 15.68 -23.52 17.32
N ASN A 91 15.74 -24.84 17.18
CA ASN A 91 15.78 -25.79 18.29
C ASN A 91 17.21 -25.79 18.84
N GLU A 92 17.65 -24.67 19.39
CA GLU A 92 18.84 -24.64 20.24
C GLU A 92 18.38 -24.85 21.69
N PRO A 93 18.87 -25.89 22.38
CA PRO A 93 18.53 -26.08 23.78
C PRO A 93 19.05 -24.88 24.58
N GLN A 94 18.17 -24.28 25.38
CA GLN A 94 18.55 -23.25 26.34
C GLN A 94 19.68 -23.81 27.21
N LYS A 95 20.85 -23.17 27.13
CA LYS A 95 22.02 -23.52 27.92
C LYS A 95 21.63 -23.40 29.41
N ALA A 96 21.50 -24.54 30.08
CA ALA A 96 21.29 -24.59 31.51
C ALA A 96 22.53 -24.01 32.23
N THR A 97 22.22 -23.24 33.27
CA THR A 97 23.05 -22.62 34.31
C THR A 97 24.45 -23.18 34.52
#